data_AF-I9XGJ0-F1
#
_entry.id   AF-I9XGJ0-F1
#
_cell.length_a   1.000
_cell.length_b   1.000
_cell.length_c   1.000
_cell.angle_alpha   90.00
_cell.angle_beta   90.00
_cell.angle_gamma   90.00
#
_symmetry.space_group_name_H-M   'P 1'
#
loop_
_entity.id
_entity.type
_entity.pdbx_description
1 polymer ?
#
loop_
_entity_poly.entity_id
_entity_poly.type
_entity_poly.pdbx_seq_one_letter_code
_entity_poly.pdbx_strand_id
1 'polypeptide(L)'
;MADKDDRWPRTRINDWRHFQEVISDYLNGASFFRGVTNVRHTLTPSVGRARADQKFSRGYETALFDQFKREALPFLRSRPTDDWEWLALAQHHGVPTRLLDWSESPYVSLFFAVWGNNVEDCGLYVINRPQETPRLGISPFKEKEVKFFYPGYVTPRLVSQRGVFTVHPDPESPYLADIAVQFVIGNDLKADFRQKLDACGIHHAGLFADLDGLARRLTAIHSYRAALPSQPPLPPTSPDGRSMRRKVNAADPQKGQWGGQPISNGWELAATVTKIEEDWYAIDIEVRPVDDSKKLTRPVELHLHDSFLHPVEKLKPSGGKVQLHTEAYGAFTVGAVVTQDGTTLELDLADLETAPDRFRNQ
;
A
#
# COMPACT_ATOMS: atom_id res chain seq x y z
N MET A 1 -31.77 7.38 -17.20
CA MET A 1 -30.64 8.33 -17.20
C MET A 1 -29.45 7.57 -16.64
N ALA A 2 -28.56 7.08 -17.50
CA ALA A 2 -27.34 6.42 -17.07
C ALA A 2 -26.38 7.47 -16.51
N ASP A 3 -25.83 7.22 -15.34
CA ASP A 3 -24.92 8.12 -14.64
C ASP A 3 -23.66 8.36 -15.49
N LYS A 4 -23.26 9.62 -15.69
CA LYS A 4 -22.12 10.02 -16.54
C LYS A 4 -20.75 9.86 -15.82
N ASP A 5 -20.74 9.24 -14.64
CA ASP A 5 -19.61 9.29 -13.69
C ASP A 5 -18.65 8.07 -13.76
N ASP A 6 -19.06 6.94 -14.35
CA ASP A 6 -18.19 5.76 -14.48
C ASP A 6 -17.50 5.69 -15.84
N ARG A 7 -16.46 6.52 -16.02
CA ARG A 7 -15.60 6.48 -17.23
C ARG A 7 -14.46 5.47 -17.14
N TRP A 8 -14.15 5.00 -15.93
CA TRP A 8 -13.14 3.98 -15.62
C TRP A 8 -13.54 3.26 -14.33
N PRO A 9 -13.09 2.01 -14.10
CA PRO A 9 -13.40 1.31 -12.86
C PRO A 9 -12.77 2.02 -11.67
N ARG A 10 -13.56 2.17 -10.60
CA ARG A 10 -13.12 2.73 -9.32
C ARG A 10 -13.13 1.63 -8.25
N THR A 11 -12.02 1.46 -7.55
CA THR A 11 -11.89 0.47 -6.48
C THR A 11 -11.58 1.18 -5.17
N ARG A 12 -12.48 1.03 -4.18
CA ARG A 12 -12.26 1.61 -2.85
C ARG A 12 -11.32 0.71 -2.05
N ILE A 13 -10.29 1.33 -1.49
CA ILE A 13 -9.31 0.69 -0.63
C ILE A 13 -9.86 0.65 0.80
N ASN A 14 -9.71 -0.51 1.45
CA ASN A 14 -10.21 -0.74 2.80
C ASN A 14 -9.13 -0.51 3.86
N ASP A 15 -7.91 -0.95 3.55
CA ASP A 15 -6.74 -0.80 4.40
C ASP A 15 -5.47 -0.93 3.54
N TRP A 16 -4.31 -0.85 4.19
CA TRP A 16 -3.01 -0.97 3.53
C TRP A 16 -2.78 -2.34 2.87
N ARG A 17 -3.26 -3.43 3.47
CA ARG A 17 -3.08 -4.78 2.92
C ARG A 17 -3.90 -4.95 1.66
N HIS A 18 -5.16 -4.53 1.67
CA HIS A 18 -6.00 -4.51 0.48
C HIS A 18 -5.35 -3.67 -0.63
N PHE A 19 -4.75 -2.51 -0.29
CA PHE A 19 -3.99 -1.72 -1.28
C PHE A 19 -2.81 -2.51 -1.87
N GLN A 20 -2.01 -3.19 -1.04
CA GLN A 20 -0.87 -3.99 -1.52
C GLN A 20 -1.31 -5.14 -2.42
N GLU A 21 -2.42 -5.79 -2.10
CA GLU A 21 -3.00 -6.88 -2.90
C GLU A 21 -3.40 -6.37 -4.29
N VAL A 22 -4.21 -5.30 -4.37
CA VAL A 22 -4.72 -4.81 -5.67
C VAL A 22 -3.67 -4.06 -6.49
N ILE A 23 -2.70 -3.40 -5.86
CA ILE A 23 -1.66 -2.68 -6.61
C ILE A 23 -0.65 -3.64 -7.23
N SER A 24 -0.53 -4.86 -6.68
CA SER A 24 0.46 -5.87 -7.11
C SER A 24 0.34 -6.21 -8.60
N ASP A 25 -0.89 -6.26 -9.12
CA ASP A 25 -1.19 -6.50 -10.55
C ASP A 25 -0.55 -5.47 -11.49
N TYR A 26 -0.23 -4.28 -10.98
CA TYR A 26 0.33 -3.16 -11.74
C TYR A 26 1.84 -2.95 -11.49
N LEU A 27 2.48 -3.78 -10.66
CA LEU A 27 3.91 -3.67 -10.31
C LEU A 27 4.86 -4.38 -11.28
N ASN A 28 4.41 -4.64 -12.52
CA ASN A 28 5.20 -5.32 -13.55
C ASN A 28 6.02 -4.36 -14.45
N GLY A 29 6.02 -3.06 -14.16
CA GLY A 29 6.73 -2.03 -14.93
C GLY A 29 5.99 -1.52 -16.17
N ALA A 30 4.80 -2.06 -16.46
CA ALA A 30 3.95 -1.66 -17.59
C ALA A 30 2.88 -0.62 -17.22
N SER A 31 2.99 0.03 -16.05
CA SER A 31 2.00 0.99 -15.56
C SER A 31 2.64 2.29 -15.09
N PHE A 32 1.92 3.39 -15.23
CA PHE A 32 2.22 4.67 -14.59
C PHE A 32 1.09 5.10 -13.66
N PHE A 33 1.46 5.90 -12.67
CA PHE A 33 0.58 6.22 -11.55
C PHE A 33 0.49 7.71 -11.34
N ARG A 34 -0.68 8.22 -10.96
CA ARG A 34 -0.84 9.62 -10.53
C ARG A 34 -1.72 9.73 -9.30
N GLY A 35 -1.19 10.33 -8.24
CA GLY A 35 -1.94 10.65 -7.05
C GLY A 35 -2.73 11.96 -7.19
N VAL A 36 -3.96 11.97 -6.71
CA VAL A 36 -4.77 13.18 -6.55
C VAL A 36 -5.28 13.29 -5.13
N THR A 37 -5.31 14.50 -4.60
CA THR A 37 -5.64 14.75 -3.20
C THR A 37 -7.14 14.68 -2.91
N ASN A 38 -7.95 14.82 -3.95
CA ASN A 38 -9.40 14.62 -3.96
C ASN A 38 -9.77 13.74 -5.17
N VAL A 39 -10.59 12.71 -4.97
CA VAL A 39 -11.10 11.82 -6.03
C VAL A 39 -11.84 12.54 -7.17
N ARG A 40 -12.37 13.74 -6.91
CA ARG A 40 -13.08 14.60 -7.87
C ARG A 40 -12.14 15.47 -8.71
N HIS A 41 -10.84 15.48 -8.40
CA HIS A 41 -9.89 16.25 -9.20
C HIS A 41 -9.81 15.70 -10.62
N THR A 42 -10.11 16.56 -11.58
CA THR A 42 -9.92 16.23 -12.99
C THR A 42 -8.43 16.17 -13.31
N LEU A 43 -8.08 15.29 -14.25
CA LEU A 43 -6.73 15.21 -14.81
C LEU A 43 -6.51 16.32 -15.83
N THR A 44 -6.64 17.57 -15.39
CA THR A 44 -6.45 18.78 -16.21
C THR A 44 -5.08 19.41 -15.87
N PRO A 45 -4.22 19.69 -16.86
CA PRO A 45 -2.97 20.42 -16.65
C PRO A 45 -3.15 21.71 -15.85
N SER A 46 -2.13 22.10 -15.09
CA SER A 46 -2.23 23.25 -14.17
C SER A 46 -2.52 24.58 -14.87
N VAL A 47 -2.07 24.76 -16.12
CA VAL A 47 -2.33 25.97 -16.92
C VAL A 47 -3.77 26.07 -17.44
N GLY A 48 -4.45 24.93 -17.65
CA GLY A 48 -5.82 24.89 -18.16
C GLY A 48 -6.89 24.71 -17.09
N ARG A 49 -6.51 24.63 -15.82
CA ARG A 49 -7.48 24.67 -14.72
C ARG A 49 -8.05 26.08 -14.58
N ALA A 50 -9.37 26.21 -14.72
CA ALA A 50 -10.06 27.48 -14.58
C ALA A 50 -9.76 28.14 -13.23
N ARG A 51 -9.26 29.37 -13.26
CA ARG A 51 -9.11 30.23 -12.09
C ARG A 51 -10.19 31.29 -12.12
N ALA A 52 -10.65 31.72 -10.93
CA ALA A 52 -11.76 32.67 -10.80
C ALA A 52 -11.54 33.99 -11.56
N ASP A 53 -10.28 34.36 -11.79
CA ASP A 53 -9.80 35.61 -12.36
C ASP A 53 -9.03 35.43 -13.69
N GLN A 54 -8.80 34.19 -14.15
CA GLN A 54 -7.91 33.93 -15.28
C GLN A 54 -8.41 32.76 -16.14
N LYS A 55 -8.77 33.06 -17.39
CA LYS A 55 -9.03 32.07 -18.44
C LYS A 55 -7.73 31.72 -19.15
N PHE A 56 -7.60 30.47 -19.55
CA PHE A 56 -6.47 30.03 -20.35
C PHE A 56 -6.41 30.78 -21.68
N SER A 57 -5.20 31.15 -22.12
CA SER A 57 -4.93 31.54 -23.49
C SER A 57 -3.52 31.11 -23.86
N ARG A 58 -3.32 30.70 -25.12
CA ARG A 58 -1.99 30.34 -25.63
C ARG A 58 -0.99 31.48 -25.48
N GLY A 59 -1.42 32.72 -25.70
CA GLY A 59 -0.57 33.91 -25.54
C GLY A 59 -0.08 34.09 -24.09
N TYR A 60 -0.95 33.88 -23.11
CA TYR A 60 -0.57 33.91 -21.69
C TYR A 60 0.46 32.83 -21.34
N GLU A 61 0.21 31.59 -21.76
CA GLU A 61 1.12 30.48 -21.49
C GLU A 61 2.50 30.72 -22.10
N THR A 62 2.57 31.17 -23.36
CA THR A 62 3.84 31.50 -24.02
C THR A 62 4.56 32.65 -23.32
N ALA A 63 3.85 33.73 -22.96
CA ALA A 63 4.46 34.85 -22.24
C ALA A 63 5.02 34.44 -20.88
N LEU A 64 4.27 33.63 -20.12
CA LEU A 64 4.69 33.09 -18.82
C LEU A 64 5.91 32.17 -18.97
N PHE A 65 5.91 31.30 -19.98
CA PHE A 65 7.04 30.41 -20.27
C PHE A 65 8.31 31.20 -20.64
N ASP A 66 8.19 32.19 -21.51
CA ASP A 66 9.32 33.04 -21.91
C ASP A 66 9.84 33.88 -20.73
N GLN A 67 8.95 34.35 -19.86
CA GLN A 67 9.31 35.03 -18.62
C GLN A 67 10.10 34.11 -17.70
N PHE A 68 9.60 32.89 -17.45
CA PHE A 68 10.29 31.89 -16.65
C PHE A 68 11.70 31.60 -17.20
N LYS A 69 11.83 31.43 -18.53
CA LYS A 69 13.14 31.21 -19.18
C LYS A 69 14.14 32.33 -18.91
N ARG A 70 13.69 33.59 -18.84
CA ARG A 70 14.57 34.75 -18.55
C ARG A 70 14.92 34.84 -17.07
N GLU A 71 13.93 34.68 -16.20
CA GLU A 71 14.07 34.88 -14.75
C GLU A 71 14.73 33.70 -14.04
N ALA A 72 14.62 32.48 -14.58
CA ALA A 72 15.22 31.30 -13.98
C ALA A 72 16.76 31.27 -14.12
N LEU A 73 17.35 31.94 -15.13
CA LEU A 73 18.78 31.85 -15.45
C LEU A 73 19.74 32.00 -14.26
N PRO A 74 19.56 32.96 -13.33
CA PRO A 74 20.45 33.13 -12.18
C PRO A 74 20.42 31.97 -11.18
N PHE A 75 19.36 31.13 -11.22
CA PHE A 75 19.14 30.04 -10.27
C PHE A 75 19.60 28.67 -10.82
N LEU A 76 20.06 28.61 -12.07
CA LEU A 76 20.38 27.36 -12.75
C LEU A 76 21.86 26.99 -12.64
N ARG A 77 22.12 25.73 -12.30
CA ARG A 77 23.46 25.14 -12.38
C ARG A 77 23.84 24.79 -13.82
N SER A 78 22.88 24.36 -14.61
CA SER A 78 23.00 24.05 -16.02
C SER A 78 21.79 24.60 -16.76
N ARG A 79 22.02 25.13 -17.96
CA ARG A 79 20.95 25.71 -18.78
C ARG A 79 20.26 24.59 -19.58
N PRO A 80 18.93 24.47 -19.51
CA PRO A 80 18.17 23.59 -20.39
C PRO A 80 18.41 23.91 -21.86
N THR A 81 18.53 22.86 -22.66
CA THR A 81 18.94 22.91 -24.07
C THR A 81 17.80 23.18 -25.04
N ASP A 82 16.58 22.74 -24.68
CA ASP A 82 15.38 22.89 -25.51
C ASP A 82 14.15 23.27 -24.68
N ASP A 83 13.04 23.57 -25.38
CA ASP A 83 11.79 23.96 -24.74
C ASP A 83 11.14 22.84 -23.91
N TRP A 84 11.45 21.57 -24.17
CA TRP A 84 10.93 20.45 -23.39
C TRP A 84 11.56 20.39 -22.01
N GLU A 85 12.89 20.52 -21.94
CA GLU A 85 13.62 20.60 -20.67
C GLU A 85 13.23 21.86 -19.88
N TRP A 86 13.08 23.00 -20.55
CA TRP A 86 12.57 24.22 -19.93
C TRP A 86 11.16 24.04 -19.35
N LEU A 87 10.28 23.35 -20.06
CA LEU A 87 8.90 23.11 -19.61
C LEU A 87 8.85 22.12 -18.43
N ALA A 88 9.67 21.07 -18.46
CA ALA A 88 9.84 20.15 -17.34
C ALA A 88 10.31 20.89 -16.08
N LEU A 89 11.30 21.76 -16.23
CA LEU A 89 11.84 22.58 -15.15
C LEU A 89 10.78 23.54 -14.59
N ALA A 90 10.01 24.20 -15.46
CA ALA A 90 8.92 25.09 -15.06
C ALA A 90 7.87 24.34 -14.21
N GLN A 91 7.42 23.17 -14.69
CA GLN A 91 6.47 22.31 -13.98
C GLN A 91 7.02 21.88 -12.60
N HIS A 92 8.30 21.51 -12.54
CA HIS A 92 8.96 21.08 -11.31
C HIS A 92 8.96 22.15 -10.20
N HIS A 93 9.07 23.42 -10.60
CA HIS A 93 9.03 24.59 -9.72
C HIS A 93 7.61 25.17 -9.54
N GLY A 94 6.58 24.48 -10.03
CA GLY A 94 5.18 24.84 -9.79
C GLY A 94 4.63 25.92 -10.71
N VAL A 95 5.35 26.27 -11.79
CA VAL A 95 4.79 27.13 -12.84
C VAL A 95 3.63 26.39 -13.49
N PRO A 96 2.48 27.05 -13.73
CA PRO A 96 1.39 26.45 -14.49
C PRO A 96 1.85 26.06 -15.90
N THR A 97 1.73 24.78 -16.24
CA THR A 97 2.08 24.26 -17.57
C THR A 97 1.00 23.36 -18.14
N ARG A 98 1.13 23.03 -19.42
CA ARG A 98 0.37 22.00 -20.13
C ARG A 98 0.83 20.56 -19.86
N LEU A 99 1.67 20.34 -18.85
CA LEU A 99 2.11 19.02 -18.44
C LEU A 99 1.20 18.45 -17.34
N LEU A 100 1.03 17.13 -17.37
CA LEU A 100 0.53 16.34 -16.24
C LEU A 100 1.63 15.40 -15.77
N ASP A 101 1.80 15.33 -14.45
CA ASP A 101 2.79 14.47 -13.80
C ASP A 101 2.26 13.06 -13.58
N TRP A 102 3.07 12.09 -13.97
CA TRP A 102 2.92 10.67 -13.67
C TRP A 102 4.19 10.19 -13.00
N SER A 103 4.12 9.05 -12.33
CA SER A 103 5.29 8.42 -11.72
C SER A 103 5.30 6.94 -12.05
N GLU A 104 6.49 6.40 -12.23
CA GLU A 104 6.70 4.95 -12.38
C GLU A 104 6.51 4.20 -11.05
N SER A 105 6.46 4.91 -9.93
CA SER A 105 6.22 4.34 -8.60
C SER A 105 4.81 4.66 -8.10
N PRO A 106 3.99 3.64 -7.77
CA PRO A 106 2.68 3.86 -7.18
C PRO A 106 2.76 4.46 -5.79
N TYR A 107 3.79 4.11 -5.01
CA TYR A 107 3.96 4.63 -3.66
C TYR A 107 4.36 6.11 -3.64
N VAL A 108 5.15 6.56 -4.63
CA VAL A 108 5.45 7.99 -4.81
C VAL A 108 4.19 8.77 -5.19
N SER A 109 3.38 8.23 -6.10
CA SER A 109 2.10 8.83 -6.47
C SER A 109 1.13 8.87 -5.29
N LEU A 110 1.04 7.78 -4.53
CA LEU A 110 0.21 7.68 -3.34
C LEU A 110 0.64 8.69 -2.27
N PHE A 111 1.95 8.92 -2.09
CA PHE A 111 2.45 9.98 -1.22
C PHE A 111 1.82 11.33 -1.56
N PHE A 112 1.84 11.75 -2.83
CA PHE A 112 1.24 13.02 -3.23
C PHE A 112 -0.28 13.05 -3.02
N ALA A 113 -0.97 11.91 -3.18
CA ALA A 113 -2.40 11.80 -2.92
C ALA A 113 -2.74 12.00 -1.43
N VAL A 114 -2.02 11.30 -0.54
CA VAL A 114 -2.35 11.30 0.89
C VAL A 114 -1.89 12.57 1.59
N TRP A 115 -0.85 13.27 1.12
CA TRP A 115 -0.30 14.43 1.83
C TRP A 115 -0.97 15.78 1.56
N GLY A 116 -1.79 15.90 0.51
CA GLY A 116 -2.28 17.23 0.11
C GLY A 116 -3.49 17.79 0.86
N ASN A 117 -4.34 16.94 1.46
CA ASN A 117 -5.38 17.38 2.41
C ASN A 117 -5.77 16.22 3.34
N ASN A 118 -6.41 16.55 4.47
CA ASN A 118 -6.87 15.58 5.49
C ASN A 118 -8.37 15.26 5.43
N VAL A 119 -9.16 15.99 4.65
CA VAL A 119 -10.63 16.02 4.80
C VAL A 119 -11.31 15.20 3.73
N GLU A 120 -10.78 15.21 2.51
CA GLU A 120 -11.42 14.56 1.36
C GLU A 120 -10.76 13.22 1.07
N ASP A 121 -11.51 12.30 0.46
CA ASP A 121 -10.95 11.05 -0.05
C ASP A 121 -9.96 11.35 -1.18
N CYS A 122 -8.81 10.68 -1.19
CA CYS A 122 -7.83 10.84 -2.25
C CYS A 122 -7.91 9.70 -3.27
N GLY A 123 -7.29 9.91 -4.42
CA GLY A 123 -7.30 8.96 -5.53
C GLY A 123 -5.90 8.62 -6.03
N LEU A 124 -5.74 7.42 -6.55
CA LEU A 124 -4.57 6.99 -7.30
C LEU A 124 -5.03 6.47 -8.66
N TYR A 125 -4.71 7.20 -9.72
CA TYR A 125 -4.97 6.78 -11.10
C TYR A 125 -3.86 5.86 -11.58
N VAL A 126 -4.24 4.85 -12.34
CA VAL A 126 -3.32 3.94 -13.04
C VAL A 126 -3.61 4.02 -14.54
N ILE A 127 -2.54 4.15 -15.33
CA ILE A 127 -2.57 4.10 -16.78
C ILE A 127 -1.55 3.09 -17.28
N ASN A 128 -1.79 2.56 -18.48
CA ASN A 128 -0.82 1.68 -19.13
C ASN A 128 0.37 2.49 -19.65
N ARG A 129 1.57 1.96 -19.45
CA ARG A 129 2.79 2.47 -20.08
C ARG A 129 2.70 2.23 -21.59
N PRO A 130 2.96 3.23 -22.44
CA PRO A 130 3.02 3.01 -23.88
C PRO A 130 4.18 2.06 -24.22
N GLN A 131 3.96 1.16 -25.18
CA GLN A 131 4.96 0.17 -25.61
C GLN A 131 6.18 0.84 -26.27
N GLU A 132 5.97 1.97 -26.93
CA GLU A 132 7.03 2.73 -27.60
C GLU A 132 7.15 4.13 -27.00
N THR A 133 8.38 4.60 -26.87
CA THR A 133 8.66 6.00 -26.53
C THR A 133 8.24 6.88 -27.71
N PRO A 134 7.30 7.82 -27.52
CA PRO A 134 6.82 8.64 -28.63
C PRO A 134 7.91 9.57 -29.14
N ARG A 135 7.93 9.79 -30.46
CA ARG A 135 8.80 10.81 -31.06
C ARG A 135 8.23 12.20 -30.73
N LEU A 136 8.99 12.94 -29.92
CA LEU A 136 8.68 14.33 -29.59
C LEU A 136 8.95 15.24 -30.80
N GLY A 137 8.08 16.22 -31.00
CA GLY A 137 8.27 17.26 -32.00
C GLY A 137 9.26 18.33 -31.53
N ILE A 138 9.44 19.33 -32.37
CA ILE A 138 10.40 20.43 -32.15
C ILE A 138 10.06 21.26 -30.89
N SER A 139 8.78 21.35 -30.53
CA SER A 139 8.34 22.16 -29.40
C SER A 139 7.08 21.57 -28.74
N PRO A 140 7.00 21.56 -27.39
CA PRO A 140 5.82 21.07 -26.67
C PRO A 140 4.55 21.88 -26.96
N PHE A 141 4.70 23.12 -27.46
CA PHE A 141 3.58 24.01 -27.78
C PHE A 141 2.92 23.70 -29.12
N LYS A 142 3.58 22.89 -29.97
CA LYS A 142 3.15 22.54 -31.34
C LYS A 142 2.59 21.12 -31.47
N GLU A 143 2.58 20.34 -30.40
CA GLU A 143 1.99 19.01 -30.41
C GLU A 143 0.49 19.07 -30.71
N LYS A 144 0.01 18.07 -31.47
CA LYS A 144 -1.40 17.96 -31.89
C LYS A 144 -2.16 16.88 -31.12
N GLU A 145 -1.44 15.98 -30.46
CA GLU A 145 -1.97 14.87 -29.69
C GLU A 145 -1.29 14.81 -28.32
N VAL A 146 -1.93 14.17 -27.35
CA VAL A 146 -1.31 13.93 -26.04
C VAL A 146 -0.14 12.97 -26.22
N LYS A 147 1.04 13.36 -25.73
CA LYS A 147 2.25 12.53 -25.82
C LYS A 147 2.90 12.38 -24.46
N PHE A 148 3.50 11.20 -24.25
CA PHE A 148 4.40 10.98 -23.12
C PHE A 148 5.73 11.68 -23.35
N PHE A 149 6.25 12.30 -22.30
CA PHE A 149 7.51 13.00 -22.28
C PHE A 149 8.30 12.54 -21.06
N TYR A 150 9.49 12.00 -21.32
CA TYR A 150 10.42 11.50 -20.32
C TYR A 150 11.54 12.52 -20.16
N PRO A 151 11.50 13.36 -19.11
CA PRO A 151 12.50 14.41 -18.94
C PRO A 151 13.88 13.81 -18.63
N GLY A 152 14.94 14.47 -19.07
CA GLY A 152 16.28 14.16 -18.58
C GLY A 152 16.35 14.39 -17.07
N TYR A 153 17.02 13.50 -16.33
CA TYR A 153 17.14 13.60 -14.88
C TYR A 153 18.15 14.68 -14.46
N VAL A 154 17.76 15.96 -14.55
CA VAL A 154 18.66 17.10 -14.29
C VAL A 154 18.76 17.45 -12.79
N THR A 155 17.81 17.03 -11.96
CA THR A 155 17.79 17.31 -10.51
C THR A 155 17.59 16.03 -9.68
N PRO A 156 18.19 15.94 -8.47
CA PRO A 156 17.97 14.80 -7.57
C PRO A 156 16.48 14.55 -7.27
N ARG A 157 15.70 15.63 -7.15
CA ARG A 157 14.25 15.55 -6.94
C ARG A 157 13.51 14.87 -8.10
N LEU A 158 13.92 15.12 -9.34
CA LEU A 158 13.32 14.48 -10.52
C LEU A 158 13.64 12.97 -10.56
N VAL A 159 14.84 12.58 -10.13
CA VAL A 159 15.25 11.18 -9.96
C VAL A 159 14.40 10.50 -8.88
N SER A 160 14.31 11.10 -7.69
CA SER A 160 13.58 10.53 -6.55
C SER A 160 12.09 10.37 -6.83
N GLN A 161 11.50 11.26 -7.63
CA GLN A 161 10.08 11.20 -7.98
C GLN A 161 9.75 10.20 -9.09
N ARG A 162 10.75 9.69 -9.82
CA ARG A 162 10.56 8.81 -11.00
C ARG A 162 9.49 9.35 -11.96
N GLY A 163 9.57 10.65 -12.24
CA GLY A 163 8.53 11.41 -12.92
C GLY A 163 8.53 11.17 -14.43
N VAL A 164 7.33 10.97 -14.98
CA VAL A 164 7.01 10.96 -16.41
C VAL A 164 5.94 12.01 -16.65
N PHE A 165 5.94 12.70 -17.78
CA PHE A 165 4.91 13.69 -18.09
C PHE A 165 4.04 13.25 -19.26
N THR A 166 2.79 13.72 -19.29
CA THR A 166 2.04 13.85 -20.54
C THR A 166 1.89 15.32 -20.91
N VAL A 167 2.15 15.66 -22.16
CA VAL A 167 1.93 17.02 -22.70
C VAL A 167 0.57 17.09 -23.37
N HIS A 168 -0.18 18.17 -23.12
CA HIS A 168 -1.56 18.32 -23.59
C HIS A 168 -1.66 19.46 -24.61
N PRO A 169 -2.02 19.18 -25.87
CA PRO A 169 -2.27 20.19 -26.90
C PRO A 169 -3.37 21.18 -26.53
N ASP A 170 -4.41 20.65 -25.88
CA ASP A 170 -5.52 21.37 -25.29
C ASP A 170 -5.49 21.15 -23.76
N PRO A 171 -4.88 22.07 -23.00
CA PRO A 171 -4.71 21.90 -21.56
C PRO A 171 -5.99 22.16 -20.77
N GLU A 172 -7.06 22.70 -21.36
CA GLU A 172 -8.35 22.88 -20.69
C GLU A 172 -9.17 21.57 -20.67
N SER A 173 -8.93 20.70 -21.65
CA SER A 173 -9.55 19.38 -21.73
C SER A 173 -8.91 18.42 -20.71
N PRO A 174 -9.70 17.75 -19.86
CA PRO A 174 -9.18 16.74 -18.94
C PRO A 174 -8.65 15.52 -19.72
N TYR A 175 -7.57 14.93 -19.24
CA TYR A 175 -7.07 13.65 -19.72
C TYR A 175 -7.98 12.52 -19.24
N LEU A 176 -8.57 11.79 -20.17
CA LEU A 176 -9.50 10.70 -19.89
C LEU A 176 -9.12 9.40 -20.61
N ALA A 177 -8.11 9.46 -21.49
CA ALA A 177 -7.67 8.30 -22.24
C ALA A 177 -6.88 7.35 -21.34
N ASP A 178 -6.98 6.04 -21.63
CA ASP A 178 -6.08 5.00 -21.11
C ASP A 178 -6.04 4.83 -19.58
N ILE A 179 -7.06 5.31 -18.87
CA ILE A 179 -7.21 5.09 -17.42
C ILE A 179 -7.69 3.66 -17.19
N ALA A 180 -6.78 2.82 -16.68
CA ALA A 180 -7.07 1.42 -16.38
C ALA A 180 -7.94 1.29 -15.12
N VAL A 181 -7.58 2.01 -14.05
CA VAL A 181 -8.31 2.00 -12.78
C VAL A 181 -8.02 3.26 -11.97
N GLN A 182 -8.95 3.65 -11.10
CA GLN A 182 -8.72 4.60 -10.03
C GLN A 182 -8.93 3.94 -8.67
N PHE A 183 -7.89 3.88 -7.86
CA PHE A 183 -8.02 3.47 -6.46
C PHE A 183 -8.45 4.66 -5.61
N VAL A 184 -9.46 4.47 -4.76
CA VAL A 184 -9.99 5.49 -3.85
C VAL A 184 -9.56 5.17 -2.42
N ILE A 185 -8.85 6.09 -1.79
CA ILE A 185 -8.37 5.97 -0.42
C ILE A 185 -9.18 6.94 0.45
N GLY A 186 -9.89 6.39 1.43
CA GLY A 186 -10.69 7.16 2.38
C GLY A 186 -9.84 8.15 3.18
N ASN A 187 -10.42 9.31 3.51
CA ASN A 187 -9.74 10.31 4.33
C ASN A 187 -9.22 9.74 5.67
N ASP A 188 -9.93 8.76 6.23
CA ASP A 188 -9.66 8.06 7.48
C ASP A 188 -8.40 7.20 7.42
N LEU A 189 -8.08 6.67 6.24
CA LEU A 189 -6.88 5.85 6.01
C LEU A 189 -5.61 6.68 5.75
N LYS A 190 -5.74 7.98 5.46
CA LYS A 190 -4.59 8.81 5.06
C LYS A 190 -3.49 8.86 6.13
N ALA A 191 -3.84 8.96 7.40
CA ALA A 191 -2.86 9.04 8.48
C ALA A 191 -2.02 7.75 8.57
N ASP A 192 -2.69 6.60 8.54
CA ASP A 192 -2.06 5.28 8.52
C ASP A 192 -1.15 5.09 7.29
N PHE A 193 -1.65 5.46 6.10
CA PHE A 193 -0.90 5.35 4.85
C PHE A 193 0.37 6.22 4.87
N ARG A 194 0.32 7.43 5.42
CA ARG A 194 1.51 8.28 5.54
C ARG A 194 2.57 7.66 6.45
N GLN A 195 2.15 7.05 7.56
CA GLN A 195 3.08 6.36 8.48
C GLN A 195 3.75 5.18 7.78
N LYS A 196 2.97 4.36 7.08
CA LYS A 196 3.47 3.19 6.35
C LYS A 196 4.37 3.57 5.17
N LEU A 197 4.02 4.61 4.42
CA LEU A 197 4.88 5.17 3.37
C LEU A 197 6.22 5.67 3.93
N ASP A 198 6.23 6.38 5.07
CA ASP A 198 7.49 6.81 5.71
C ASP A 198 8.35 5.61 6.10
N ALA A 199 7.74 4.56 6.68
CA ALA A 199 8.43 3.32 7.02
C ALA A 199 9.01 2.59 5.79
N CYS A 200 8.39 2.73 4.62
CA CYS A 200 8.90 2.25 3.34
C CYS A 200 9.94 3.19 2.69
N GLY A 201 10.35 4.27 3.36
CA GLY A 201 11.31 5.25 2.82
C GLY A 201 10.70 6.27 1.84
N ILE A 202 9.38 6.27 1.68
CA ILE A 202 8.67 7.22 0.81
C ILE A 202 8.16 8.39 1.66
N HIS A 203 9.05 9.35 1.86
CA HIS A 203 8.82 10.51 2.72
C HIS A 203 9.40 11.79 2.12
N HIS A 204 9.03 12.94 2.69
CA HIS A 204 9.46 14.27 2.23
C HIS A 204 10.98 14.36 1.99
N ALA A 205 11.81 13.90 2.94
CA ALA A 205 13.27 13.98 2.80
C ALA A 205 13.81 13.20 1.59
N GLY A 206 13.19 12.08 1.22
CA GLY A 206 13.63 11.23 0.12
C GLY A 206 13.15 11.76 -1.22
N LEU A 207 11.93 12.32 -1.26
CA LEU A 207 11.31 12.83 -2.48
C LEU A 207 11.80 14.22 -2.88
N PHE A 208 12.08 15.11 -1.93
CA PHE A 208 12.52 16.48 -2.22
C PHE A 208 14.04 16.64 -2.16
N ALA A 209 14.74 15.79 -1.39
CA ALA A 209 16.19 15.79 -1.25
C ALA A 209 16.80 17.16 -0.86
N ASP A 210 16.05 17.93 -0.06
CA ASP A 210 16.42 19.25 0.44
C ASP A 210 16.15 19.37 1.95
N LEU A 211 16.63 20.47 2.55
CA LEU A 211 16.46 20.73 3.98
C LEU A 211 14.98 20.88 4.36
N ASP A 212 14.17 21.47 3.49
CA ASP A 212 12.73 21.62 3.69
C ASP A 212 12.03 20.25 3.75
N GLY A 213 12.42 19.32 2.89
CA GLY A 213 11.97 17.95 2.86
C GLY A 213 12.34 17.20 4.15
N LEU A 214 13.56 17.40 4.66
CA LEU A 214 13.99 16.84 5.94
C LEU A 214 13.16 17.40 7.11
N ALA A 215 13.01 18.72 7.18
CA ALA A 215 12.26 19.39 8.24
C ALA A 215 10.78 18.93 8.27
N ARG A 216 10.15 18.81 7.08
CA ARG A 216 8.78 18.30 6.95
C ARG A 216 8.66 16.85 7.42
N ARG A 217 9.63 16.00 7.09
CA ARG A 217 9.65 14.60 7.59
C ARG A 217 9.75 14.54 9.11
N LEU A 218 10.68 15.29 9.72
CA LEU A 218 10.86 15.27 11.17
C LEU A 218 9.61 15.73 11.91
N THR A 219 8.95 16.77 11.39
CA THR A 219 7.66 17.27 11.92
C THR A 219 6.57 16.19 11.83
N ALA A 220 6.48 15.50 10.69
CA ALA A 220 5.55 14.40 10.49
C ALA A 220 5.76 13.25 11.48
N ILE A 221 7.01 12.81 11.66
CA ILE A 221 7.37 11.71 12.57
C ILE A 221 6.97 12.02 14.01
N HIS A 222 7.22 13.24 14.49
CA HIS A 222 6.80 13.66 15.82
C HIS A 222 5.28 13.62 15.98
N SER A 223 4.55 14.04 14.95
CA SER A 223 3.08 14.00 14.95
C SER A 223 2.56 12.56 15.05
N TYR A 224 3.15 11.61 14.32
CA TYR A 224 2.78 10.19 14.41
C TYR A 224 3.05 9.61 15.80
N ARG A 225 4.22 9.89 16.36
CA ARG A 225 4.64 9.34 17.66
C ARG A 225 3.82 9.91 18.82
N ALA A 226 3.42 11.17 18.76
CA ALA A 226 2.57 11.80 19.76
C ALA A 226 1.12 11.29 19.73
N ALA A 227 0.64 10.80 18.58
CA ALA A 227 -0.71 10.26 18.40
C ALA A 227 -0.84 8.77 18.78
N LEU A 228 0.26 8.07 19.03
CA LEU A 228 0.20 6.71 19.58
C LEU A 228 -0.32 6.77 21.02
N PRO A 229 -1.25 5.88 21.42
CA PRO A 229 -1.57 5.71 22.83
C PRO A 229 -0.25 5.49 23.60
N SER A 230 -0.10 6.18 24.73
CA SER A 230 1.02 5.93 25.64
C SER A 230 1.18 4.43 25.79
N GLN A 231 2.37 3.89 25.49
CA GLN A 231 2.62 2.48 25.69
C GLN A 231 2.15 2.11 27.10
N PRO A 232 1.40 1.01 27.28
CA PRO A 232 1.11 0.51 28.63
C PRO A 232 2.43 0.44 29.38
N PRO A 233 2.46 0.83 30.67
CA PRO A 233 3.70 0.80 31.45
C PRO A 233 4.35 -0.56 31.26
N LEU A 234 5.62 -0.54 30.88
CA LEU A 234 6.42 -1.76 30.75
C LEU A 234 6.21 -2.57 32.04
N PRO A 235 5.84 -3.86 31.95
CA PRO A 235 5.78 -4.70 33.13
C PRO A 235 7.11 -4.60 33.88
N PRO A 236 7.11 -4.59 35.22
CA PRO A 236 8.30 -4.35 36.01
C PRO A 236 9.43 -5.25 35.52
N THR A 237 10.56 -4.64 35.18
CA THR A 237 11.77 -5.35 34.81
C THR A 237 12.19 -6.18 36.02
N SER A 238 12.05 -7.51 35.93
CA SER A 238 12.72 -8.43 36.85
C SER A 238 14.23 -8.11 36.87
N PRO A 239 14.90 -8.20 38.02
CA PRO A 239 16.30 -7.78 38.17
C PRO A 239 17.30 -8.51 37.27
N ASP A 240 16.89 -9.60 36.62
CA ASP A 240 17.72 -10.32 35.66
C ASP A 240 17.37 -9.89 34.23
N GLY A 241 18.20 -9.02 33.67
CA GLY A 241 18.11 -8.44 32.32
C GLY A 241 18.24 -9.46 31.17
N ARG A 242 17.31 -10.40 31.08
CA ARG A 242 17.03 -11.21 29.90
C ARG A 242 15.58 -10.98 29.49
N SER A 243 15.39 -10.06 28.54
CA SER A 243 14.21 -10.08 27.69
C SER A 243 14.13 -11.48 27.09
N MET A 244 13.19 -12.32 27.53
CA MET A 244 12.80 -13.49 26.76
C MET A 244 12.17 -12.96 25.47
N ARG A 245 13.02 -12.68 24.47
CA ARG A 245 12.59 -12.72 23.07
C ARG A 245 11.94 -14.09 22.92
N ARG A 246 10.62 -14.13 22.73
CA ARG A 246 9.94 -15.36 22.31
C ARG A 246 10.71 -15.86 21.10
N LYS A 247 11.44 -16.97 21.28
CA LYS A 247 12.20 -17.58 20.20
C LYS A 247 11.15 -18.14 19.25
N VAL A 248 10.93 -17.47 18.13
CA VAL A 248 10.25 -18.10 16.99
C VAL A 248 11.09 -19.31 16.64
N ASN A 249 10.52 -20.50 16.77
CA ASN A 249 11.21 -21.73 16.44
C ASN A 249 11.29 -21.80 14.91
N ALA A 250 12.51 -21.78 14.34
CA ALA A 250 12.69 -21.79 12.89
C ALA A 250 12.15 -23.06 12.22
N ALA A 251 12.02 -24.15 12.98
CA ALA A 251 11.44 -25.41 12.51
C ALA A 251 9.91 -25.48 12.69
N ASP A 252 9.34 -24.63 13.54
CA ASP A 252 7.90 -24.56 13.78
C ASP A 252 7.53 -23.11 14.11
N PRO A 253 7.24 -22.28 13.08
CA PRO A 253 7.03 -20.86 13.25
C PRO A 253 5.94 -20.57 14.28
N GLN A 254 4.88 -21.37 14.35
CA GLN A 254 3.71 -21.09 15.20
C GLN A 254 3.95 -21.36 16.70
N LYS A 255 5.00 -22.12 17.05
CA LYS A 255 5.28 -22.52 18.43
C LYS A 255 5.57 -21.31 19.34
N GLY A 256 4.82 -21.22 20.43
CA GLY A 256 4.92 -20.16 21.44
C GLY A 256 4.30 -18.81 21.05
N GLN A 257 3.55 -18.73 19.95
CA GLN A 257 2.92 -17.48 19.50
C GLN A 257 1.52 -17.26 20.11
N TRP A 258 0.80 -18.33 20.46
CA TRP A 258 -0.65 -18.34 20.69
C TRP A 258 -1.07 -18.57 22.15
N GLY A 259 -0.12 -18.45 23.08
CA GLY A 259 -0.36 -18.58 24.52
C GLY A 259 0.03 -19.94 25.09
N GLY A 260 0.49 -20.87 24.25
CA GLY A 260 1.10 -22.14 24.67
C GLY A 260 0.17 -23.11 25.40
N GLN A 261 -1.15 -22.93 25.30
CA GLN A 261 -2.14 -23.79 25.96
C GLN A 261 -3.29 -24.10 24.99
N PRO A 262 -3.72 -25.37 24.89
CA PRO A 262 -4.82 -25.76 24.01
C PRO A 262 -6.18 -25.36 24.59
N ILE A 263 -6.24 -25.02 25.89
CA ILE A 263 -7.45 -24.62 26.59
C ILE A 263 -7.26 -23.23 27.19
N SER A 264 -8.15 -22.30 26.85
CA SER A 264 -8.15 -20.95 27.42
C SER A 264 -9.55 -20.35 27.35
N ASN A 265 -9.93 -19.57 28.37
CA ASN A 265 -11.21 -18.83 28.43
C ASN A 265 -12.46 -19.70 28.13
N GLY A 266 -12.42 -21.00 28.45
CA GLY A 266 -13.52 -21.94 28.20
C GLY A 266 -13.63 -22.45 26.76
N TRP A 267 -12.61 -22.22 25.93
CA TRP A 267 -12.45 -22.82 24.61
C TRP A 267 -11.33 -23.85 24.62
N GLU A 268 -11.47 -24.88 23.79
CA GLU A 268 -10.52 -25.97 23.61
C GLU A 268 -10.18 -26.11 22.12
N LEU A 269 -8.89 -26.16 21.82
CA LEU A 269 -8.31 -26.54 20.55
C LEU A 269 -7.81 -27.98 20.68
N ALA A 270 -8.39 -28.88 19.89
CA ALA A 270 -8.05 -30.29 19.86
C ALA A 270 -7.75 -30.73 18.43
N ALA A 271 -6.99 -31.82 18.28
CA ALA A 271 -6.79 -32.43 16.97
C ALA A 271 -6.68 -33.95 17.10
N THR A 272 -7.07 -34.66 16.04
CA THR A 272 -6.85 -36.10 15.88
C THR A 272 -6.02 -36.38 14.64
N VAL A 273 -5.04 -37.26 14.76
CA VAL A 273 -4.09 -37.59 13.70
C VAL A 273 -4.26 -39.05 13.31
N THR A 274 -4.57 -39.30 12.03
CA THR A 274 -4.77 -40.65 11.48
C THR A 274 -3.79 -40.89 10.33
N LYS A 275 -3.08 -42.02 10.35
CA LYS A 275 -2.18 -42.38 9.26
C LYS A 275 -2.98 -42.77 8.02
N ILE A 276 -2.69 -42.15 6.88
CA ILE A 276 -3.30 -42.51 5.59
C ILE A 276 -2.34 -43.43 4.81
N GLU A 277 -1.11 -42.95 4.57
CA GLU A 277 -0.10 -43.64 3.78
C GLU A 277 1.30 -43.55 4.44
N GLU A 278 2.33 -44.07 3.78
CA GLU A 278 3.69 -43.97 4.30
C GLU A 278 4.10 -42.50 4.43
N ASP A 279 4.33 -42.08 5.67
CA ASP A 279 4.69 -40.72 6.07
C ASP A 279 3.66 -39.62 5.70
N TRP A 280 2.38 -39.96 5.48
CA TRP A 280 1.31 -38.97 5.27
C TRP A 280 0.14 -39.20 6.22
N TYR A 281 -0.30 -38.13 6.90
CA TYR A 281 -1.29 -38.21 7.98
C TYR A 281 -2.43 -37.22 7.76
N ALA A 282 -3.67 -37.68 7.94
CA ALA A 282 -4.85 -36.84 8.09
C ALA A 282 -4.87 -36.22 9.48
N ILE A 283 -5.18 -34.94 9.55
CA ILE A 283 -5.29 -34.16 10.77
C ILE A 283 -6.66 -33.49 10.77
N ASP A 284 -7.51 -33.89 11.71
CA ASP A 284 -8.78 -33.24 11.97
C ASP A 284 -8.61 -32.31 13.17
N ILE A 285 -8.65 -31.01 12.93
CA ILE A 285 -8.50 -29.95 13.93
C ILE A 285 -9.89 -29.45 14.31
N GLU A 286 -10.15 -29.32 15.60
CA GLU A 286 -11.43 -28.84 16.13
C GLU A 286 -11.24 -27.74 17.18
N VAL A 287 -12.04 -26.68 17.09
CA VAL A 287 -12.19 -25.69 18.16
C VAL A 287 -13.62 -25.76 18.69
N ARG A 288 -13.75 -26.06 19.98
CA ARG A 288 -15.04 -26.25 20.65
C ARG A 288 -15.05 -25.62 22.05
N PRO A 289 -16.22 -25.31 22.60
CA PRO A 289 -16.31 -24.93 24.01
C PRO A 289 -15.94 -26.12 24.91
N VAL A 290 -15.32 -25.83 26.07
CA VAL A 290 -15.00 -26.83 27.10
C VAL A 290 -16.28 -27.34 27.78
N ASP A 291 -17.32 -26.50 27.85
CA ASP A 291 -18.60 -26.77 28.48
C ASP A 291 -19.75 -26.27 27.58
N ASP A 292 -20.90 -26.96 27.62
CA ASP A 292 -22.07 -26.70 26.76
C ASP A 292 -22.74 -25.33 27.00
N SER A 293 -22.27 -24.59 28.01
CA SER A 293 -22.69 -23.22 28.34
C SER A 293 -22.24 -22.17 27.32
N LYS A 294 -21.23 -22.46 26.48
CA LYS A 294 -20.76 -21.56 25.41
C LYS A 294 -20.98 -22.17 24.03
N LYS A 295 -21.14 -21.33 23.01
CA LYS A 295 -21.21 -21.75 21.59
C LYS A 295 -20.50 -20.73 20.71
N LEU A 296 -19.75 -21.21 19.71
CA LEU A 296 -19.16 -20.33 18.72
C LEU A 296 -20.26 -19.74 17.83
N THR A 297 -20.35 -18.41 17.83
CA THR A 297 -21.26 -17.67 16.94
C THR A 297 -20.51 -16.87 15.87
N ARG A 298 -19.22 -16.61 16.09
CA ARG A 298 -18.32 -15.93 15.14
C ARG A 298 -17.27 -16.90 14.58
N PRO A 299 -16.65 -16.58 13.44
CA PRO A 299 -15.58 -17.39 12.87
C PRO A 299 -14.40 -17.59 13.83
N VAL A 300 -13.65 -18.67 13.62
CA VAL A 300 -12.34 -18.89 14.25
C VAL A 300 -11.28 -18.80 13.17
N GLU A 301 -10.18 -18.10 13.45
CA GLU A 301 -8.99 -18.11 12.59
C GLU A 301 -8.04 -19.19 13.10
N LEU A 302 -7.73 -20.17 12.25
CA LEU A 302 -6.70 -21.17 12.49
C LEU A 302 -5.42 -20.76 11.78
N HIS A 303 -4.29 -20.91 12.48
CA HIS A 303 -2.95 -20.64 11.98
C HIS A 303 -2.19 -21.96 11.93
N LEU A 304 -1.92 -22.41 10.71
CA LEU A 304 -1.16 -23.62 10.41
C LEU A 304 0.31 -23.28 10.17
N HIS A 305 1.11 -24.32 9.88
CA HIS A 305 2.49 -24.14 9.44
C HIS A 305 2.56 -23.36 8.10
N ASP A 306 3.63 -22.59 7.89
CA ASP A 306 3.80 -21.73 6.71
C ASP A 306 3.96 -22.53 5.38
N SER A 307 4.16 -23.86 5.47
CA SER A 307 4.23 -24.75 4.29
C SER A 307 2.87 -25.05 3.66
N PHE A 308 1.76 -24.76 4.34
CA PHE A 308 0.42 -24.97 3.78
C PHE A 308 0.09 -23.89 2.75
N LEU A 309 -0.66 -24.25 1.69
CA LEU A 309 -1.12 -23.29 0.67
C LEU A 309 -1.98 -22.17 1.29
N HIS A 310 -2.74 -22.51 2.33
CA HIS A 310 -3.54 -21.60 3.13
C HIS A 310 -3.12 -21.70 4.60
N PRO A 311 -2.03 -21.03 5.02
CA PRO A 311 -1.51 -21.15 6.39
C PRO A 311 -2.40 -20.43 7.42
N VAL A 312 -3.37 -19.63 6.96
CA VAL A 312 -4.39 -19.01 7.81
C VAL A 312 -5.77 -19.29 7.23
N GLU A 313 -6.61 -19.97 8.00
CA GLU A 313 -7.94 -20.42 7.61
C GLU A 313 -9.00 -19.80 8.51
N LYS A 314 -9.97 -19.08 7.93
CA LYS A 314 -11.06 -18.44 8.68
C LYS A 314 -12.34 -19.22 8.52
N LEU A 315 -12.70 -19.99 9.53
CA LEU A 315 -13.76 -20.98 9.46
C LEU A 315 -15.01 -20.51 10.22
N LYS A 316 -16.17 -20.65 9.58
CA LYS A 316 -17.46 -20.32 10.20
C LYS A 316 -17.92 -21.50 11.06
N PRO A 317 -18.48 -21.25 12.25
CA PRO A 317 -18.93 -22.33 13.13
C PRO A 317 -20.14 -23.07 12.54
N SER A 318 -20.14 -24.39 12.71
CA SER A 318 -21.24 -25.30 12.42
C SER A 318 -21.55 -26.10 13.68
N GLY A 319 -22.80 -26.09 14.14
CA GLY A 319 -23.18 -26.77 15.39
C GLY A 319 -22.51 -26.21 16.66
N GLY A 320 -22.03 -24.96 16.63
CA GLY A 320 -21.36 -24.31 17.77
C GLY A 320 -19.86 -24.60 17.91
N LYS A 321 -19.28 -25.31 16.93
CA LYS A 321 -17.85 -25.67 16.84
C LYS A 321 -17.29 -25.36 15.45
N VAL A 322 -15.97 -25.36 15.32
CA VAL A 322 -15.26 -25.23 14.03
C VAL A 322 -14.41 -26.48 13.83
N GLN A 323 -14.38 -27.00 12.60
CA GLN A 323 -13.56 -28.14 12.22
C GLN A 323 -12.80 -27.84 10.93
N LEU A 324 -11.55 -28.30 10.85
CA LEU A 324 -10.71 -28.27 9.66
C LEU A 324 -10.10 -29.65 9.44
N HIS A 325 -10.22 -30.16 8.23
CA HIS A 325 -9.51 -31.37 7.79
C HIS A 325 -8.32 -30.94 6.94
N THR A 326 -7.12 -31.44 7.27
CA THR A 326 -5.91 -31.19 6.50
C THR A 326 -4.98 -32.40 6.54
N GLU A 327 -3.94 -32.40 5.72
CA GLU A 327 -2.95 -33.49 5.67
C GLU A 327 -1.54 -32.93 5.83
N ALA A 328 -0.67 -33.67 6.51
CA ALA A 328 0.72 -33.29 6.69
C ALA A 328 1.67 -34.49 6.73
N TYR A 329 2.93 -34.22 6.42
CA TYR A 329 4.04 -35.17 6.57
C TYR A 329 4.37 -35.40 8.06
N GLY A 330 4.53 -34.31 8.83
CA GLY A 330 4.96 -34.34 10.23
C GLY A 330 4.23 -33.33 11.13
N ALA A 331 4.52 -33.40 12.43
CA ALA A 331 3.92 -32.57 13.46
C ALA A 331 4.32 -31.08 13.35
N PHE A 332 3.39 -30.20 13.70
CA PHE A 332 3.58 -28.76 13.76
C PHE A 332 2.64 -28.15 14.81
N THR A 333 2.87 -26.89 15.19
CA THR A 333 2.00 -26.18 16.12
C THR A 333 0.85 -25.52 15.38
N VAL A 334 -0.37 -25.74 15.86
CA VAL A 334 -1.59 -25.07 15.42
C VAL A 334 -1.92 -23.94 16.38
N GLY A 335 -2.09 -22.73 15.84
CA GLY A 335 -2.68 -21.60 16.56
C GLY A 335 -4.16 -21.45 16.25
N ALA A 336 -4.96 -20.99 17.21
CA ALA A 336 -6.33 -20.59 16.96
C ALA A 336 -6.66 -19.25 17.63
N VAL A 337 -7.43 -18.41 16.94
CA VAL A 337 -7.98 -17.17 17.46
C VAL A 337 -9.51 -17.21 17.39
N VAL A 338 -10.14 -17.24 18.55
CA VAL A 338 -11.61 -17.17 18.68
C VAL A 338 -12.03 -15.71 18.54
N THR A 339 -12.49 -15.31 17.34
CA THR A 339 -12.79 -13.89 17.03
C THR A 339 -13.96 -13.29 17.83
N GLN A 340 -14.70 -14.12 18.57
CA GLN A 340 -15.80 -13.69 19.44
C GLN A 340 -15.30 -12.90 20.66
N ASP A 341 -14.19 -13.31 21.26
CA ASP A 341 -13.65 -12.73 22.49
C ASP A 341 -12.13 -12.50 22.46
N GLY A 342 -11.47 -12.82 21.35
CA GLY A 342 -10.02 -12.64 21.18
C GLY A 342 -9.19 -13.72 21.87
N THR A 343 -9.80 -14.80 22.36
CA THR A 343 -9.06 -15.92 22.97
C THR A 343 -8.11 -16.54 21.96
N THR A 344 -6.85 -16.72 22.37
CA THR A 344 -5.86 -17.47 21.61
C THR A 344 -5.65 -18.86 22.22
N LEU A 345 -5.49 -19.87 21.38
CA LEU A 345 -5.22 -21.26 21.77
C LEU A 345 -4.03 -21.78 20.97
N GLU A 346 -3.24 -22.66 21.58
CA GLU A 346 -2.06 -23.26 20.96
C GLU A 346 -2.05 -24.75 21.20
N LEU A 347 -1.87 -25.54 20.14
CA LEU A 347 -1.73 -26.99 20.22
C LEU A 347 -0.51 -27.44 19.42
N ASP A 348 0.49 -27.94 20.11
CA ASP A 348 1.62 -28.62 19.46
C ASP A 348 1.21 -30.08 19.15
N LEU A 349 1.13 -30.41 17.86
CA LEU A 349 0.73 -31.75 17.44
C LEU A 349 1.77 -32.83 17.82
N ALA A 350 3.02 -32.45 18.12
CA ALA A 350 4.04 -33.39 18.61
C ALA A 350 3.77 -33.86 20.05
N ASP A 351 3.00 -33.09 20.82
CA ASP A 351 2.63 -33.41 22.21
C ASP A 351 1.39 -34.31 22.31
N LEU A 352 0.71 -34.58 21.18
CA LEU A 352 -0.44 -35.48 21.14
C LEU A 352 0.01 -36.94 21.30
N GLU A 353 -0.12 -37.51 22.50
CA GLU A 353 0.24 -38.92 22.76
C GLU A 353 -0.48 -39.92 21.85
N THR A 354 -1.67 -39.56 21.35
CA THR A 354 -2.47 -40.38 20.44
C THR A 354 -1.95 -40.36 18.99
N ALA A 355 -1.04 -39.44 18.65
CA ALA A 355 -0.51 -39.33 17.30
C ALA A 355 0.65 -40.33 17.06
N PRO A 356 0.81 -40.90 15.85
CA PRO A 356 1.85 -41.87 15.55
C PRO A 356 3.27 -41.35 15.84
N ASP A 357 4.15 -42.20 16.41
CA ASP A 357 5.52 -41.79 16.80
C ASP A 357 6.34 -41.18 15.66
N ARG A 358 6.17 -41.69 14.44
CA ARG A 358 6.86 -41.14 13.26
C ARG A 358 6.39 -39.72 12.91
N PHE A 359 5.11 -39.41 13.11
CA PHE A 359 4.57 -38.09 12.86
C PHE A 359 5.11 -37.06 13.88
N ARG A 360 5.22 -37.46 15.15
CA ARG A 360 5.65 -36.58 16.25
C ARG A 360 7.13 -36.23 16.23
N ASN A 361 7.98 -37.08 15.64
CA ASN A 361 9.45 -36.98 15.73
C ASN A 361 10.13 -36.69 14.37
N GLN A 362 9.38 -36.23 13.37
CA GLN A 362 9.89 -36.05 12.01
C GLN A 362 10.65 -34.76 11.77
#